data_AF-A0A7J6RCZ0-F1
#
_entry.id   AF-A0A7J6RCZ0-F1
#
_cell.length_a   1.000
_cell.length_b   1.000
_cell.length_c   1.000
_cell.angle_alpha   90.00
_cell.angle_beta   90.00
_cell.angle_gamma   90.00
#
_symmetry.space_group_name_H-M   'P 1'
#
loop_
_entity.id
_entity.type
_entity.pdbx_description
1 polymer ?
#
loop_
_entity_poly.entity_id
_entity_poly.type
_entity_poly.pdbx_seq_one_letter_code
_entity_poly.pdbx_strand_id
1 'polypeptide(L)'
;LGFSQPVKAGACGLALLITQTSIVVANAGDCKAVLYRDQRPALALNMQHNASDVREQRRLELEHPNEDNVVRCKKEWHEPVVVAVPKSGWLAVKSWLGYPVELERLEHATKYSGCYVKGRLQPTRSFGDFYLKSAEFLYNHTSGRNFLPPPEAKGSAHAPTEPLQHSFPYITSEPEVMVYPRHEDDKFIVLGSDGLWDNVTDEEAVGFVRRLLLPADSGWSANSESPQRFDAFHIGTFLKLSKKIFSTSGAVKIWLDHIFKVTTNPT
;
A
#
# COMPACT_ATOMS: atom_id res chain seq x y z
N LEU A 1 -8.26 -32.88 3.65
CA LEU A 1 -8.34 -32.07 4.90
C LEU A 1 -9.32 -30.92 4.67
N GLY A 2 -10.46 -30.92 5.36
CA GLY A 2 -11.63 -30.04 5.09
C GLY A 2 -11.55 -28.62 5.65
N PHE A 3 -10.42 -27.93 5.47
CA PHE A 3 -10.21 -26.59 6.03
C PHE A 3 -10.21 -25.51 4.92
N SER A 4 -11.35 -25.32 4.24
CA SER A 4 -11.50 -24.31 3.18
C SER A 4 -11.40 -22.86 3.70
N GLN A 5 -11.74 -22.63 4.97
CA GLN A 5 -11.68 -21.29 5.58
C GLN A 5 -10.25 -20.83 5.89
N PRO A 6 -9.39 -21.62 6.56
CA PRO A 6 -7.98 -21.25 6.78
C PRO A 6 -7.20 -20.98 5.49
N VAL A 7 -7.55 -21.65 4.39
CA VAL A 7 -6.91 -21.46 3.08
C VAL A 7 -7.11 -20.04 2.53
N LYS A 8 -8.24 -19.40 2.85
CA LYS A 8 -8.58 -18.04 2.44
C LYS A 8 -8.17 -16.97 3.45
N ALA A 9 -7.81 -17.37 4.67
CA ALA A 9 -7.40 -16.42 5.69
C ALA A 9 -5.99 -15.92 5.37
N GLY A 10 -5.80 -14.62 5.48
CA GLY A 10 -4.51 -13.99 5.27
C GLY A 10 -4.37 -12.72 6.07
N ALA A 11 -3.13 -12.23 6.16
CA ALA A 11 -2.81 -11.01 6.89
C ALA A 11 -1.60 -10.30 6.26
N CYS A 12 -1.69 -8.98 6.18
CA CYS A 12 -0.53 -8.12 5.97
C CYS A 12 0.36 -8.12 7.23
N GLY A 13 1.66 -7.95 7.05
CA GLY A 13 2.62 -7.87 8.15
C GLY A 13 3.56 -6.68 7.95
N LEU A 14 3.58 -5.77 8.92
CA LEU A 14 4.55 -4.68 9.01
C LEU A 14 5.23 -4.74 10.37
N ALA A 15 6.56 -4.89 10.36
CA ALA A 15 7.37 -5.00 11.56
C ALA A 15 8.48 -3.94 11.55
N LEU A 16 8.76 -3.38 12.73
CA LEU A 16 9.90 -2.49 12.95
C LEU A 16 10.81 -3.07 14.03
N LEU A 17 12.11 -3.07 13.75
CA LEU A 17 13.17 -3.29 14.73
C LEU A 17 13.96 -1.99 14.87
N ILE A 18 13.86 -1.36 16.04
CA ILE A 18 14.54 -0.09 16.35
C ILE A 18 15.70 -0.39 17.27
N THR A 19 16.91 -0.04 16.83
CA THR A 19 18.14 -0.16 17.62
C THR A 19 18.62 1.24 18.06
N GLN A 20 19.81 1.31 18.65
CA GLN A 20 20.44 2.59 18.97
C GLN A 20 20.85 3.36 17.70
N THR A 21 21.17 2.66 16.61
CA THR A 21 21.78 3.25 15.41
C THR A 21 20.92 3.13 14.16
N SER A 22 19.92 2.25 14.16
CA SER A 22 19.15 1.93 12.97
C SER A 22 17.67 1.68 13.24
N ILE A 23 16.87 1.93 12.21
CA ILE A 23 15.47 1.53 12.11
C ILE A 23 15.38 0.55 10.95
N VAL A 24 15.03 -0.70 11.24
CA VAL A 24 14.80 -1.75 10.24
C VAL A 24 13.29 -1.93 10.10
N VAL A 25 12.79 -1.90 8.86
CA VAL A 25 11.37 -2.06 8.54
C VAL A 25 11.21 -3.25 7.59
N ALA A 26 10.39 -4.22 7.98
CA ALA A 26 10.04 -5.37 7.15
C ALA A 26 8.55 -5.33 6.83
N ASN A 27 8.20 -5.22 5.54
CA ASN A 27 6.82 -5.09 5.08
C ASN A 27 6.42 -6.20 4.10
N ALA A 28 5.31 -6.88 4.39
CA ALA A 28 4.61 -7.82 3.51
C ALA A 28 3.12 -7.44 3.47
N GLY A 29 2.77 -6.52 2.56
CA GLY A 29 1.41 -6.06 2.35
C GLY A 29 1.33 -4.54 2.17
N ASP A 30 0.16 -3.98 2.39
CA ASP A 30 -0.16 -2.57 2.16
C ASP A 30 -0.31 -1.73 3.45
N CYS A 31 0.15 -2.26 4.58
CA CYS A 31 0.42 -1.45 5.76
C CYS A 31 1.56 -0.46 5.49
N LYS A 32 1.56 0.68 6.19
CA LYS A 32 2.58 1.72 6.02
C LYS A 32 3.07 2.27 7.36
N ALA A 33 4.36 2.57 7.41
CA ALA A 33 5.06 3.26 8.48
C ALA A 33 5.59 4.61 7.99
N VAL A 34 5.35 5.66 8.78
CA VAL A 34 5.79 7.03 8.51
C VAL A 34 6.57 7.57 9.71
N LEU A 35 7.82 7.98 9.49
CA LEU A 35 8.68 8.61 10.48
C LEU A 35 8.48 10.12 10.47
N TYR A 36 8.36 10.71 11.66
CA TYR A 36 8.53 12.14 11.84
C TYR A 36 9.89 12.47 12.46
N ARG A 37 10.62 13.31 11.74
CA ARG A 37 11.85 13.95 12.18
C ARG A 37 11.59 15.44 12.36
N ASP A 38 12.07 15.98 13.47
CA ASP A 38 11.77 17.36 13.84
C ASP A 38 12.13 18.34 12.71
N GLN A 39 11.22 19.29 12.46
CA GLN A 39 11.33 20.29 11.39
C GLN A 39 11.57 19.72 9.97
N ARG A 40 11.28 18.44 9.72
CA ARG A 40 11.36 17.83 8.39
C ARG A 40 10.00 17.31 7.91
N PRO A 41 9.82 17.16 6.58
CA PRO A 41 8.66 16.48 6.03
C PRO A 41 8.53 15.05 6.54
N ALA A 42 7.31 14.51 6.49
CA ALA A 42 7.04 13.13 6.84
C ALA A 42 7.84 12.19 5.91
N LEU A 43 8.39 11.11 6.47
CA LEU A 43 9.19 10.13 5.71
C LEU A 43 8.53 8.76 5.74
N ALA A 44 8.01 8.31 4.60
CA ALA A 44 7.57 6.92 4.44
C ALA A 44 8.76 5.96 4.54
N LEU A 45 8.66 4.98 5.45
CA LEU A 45 9.73 4.01 5.72
C LEU A 45 9.58 2.69 4.93
N ASN A 46 8.45 2.51 4.24
CA ASN A 46 8.22 1.36 3.37
C ASN A 46 7.33 1.74 2.20
N MET A 47 7.37 0.90 1.17
CA MET A 47 6.43 0.93 0.05
C MET A 47 5.27 -0.01 0.35
N GLN A 48 4.06 0.38 -0.04
CA GLN A 48 2.88 -0.50 0.07
C GLN A 48 2.87 -1.51 -1.07
N HIS A 49 2.62 -2.77 -0.76
CA HIS A 49 2.50 -3.85 -1.75
C HIS A 49 1.03 -4.13 -2.06
N ASN A 50 0.48 -3.31 -2.95
CA ASN A 50 -0.93 -3.35 -3.36
C ASN A 50 -1.03 -3.49 -4.88
N ALA A 51 -2.01 -4.25 -5.38
CA ALA A 51 -2.19 -4.51 -6.80
C ALA A 51 -2.61 -3.26 -7.59
N SER A 52 -2.99 -2.17 -6.92
CA SER A 52 -3.22 -0.86 -7.52
C SER A 52 -1.92 -0.07 -7.75
N ASP A 53 -0.82 -0.46 -7.11
CA ASP A 53 0.51 0.11 -7.35
C ASP A 53 1.06 -0.40 -8.70
N VAL A 54 1.36 0.53 -9.60
CA VAL A 54 1.87 0.25 -10.95
C VAL A 54 3.14 -0.60 -10.95
N ARG A 55 3.99 -0.47 -9.92
CA ARG A 55 5.21 -1.26 -9.80
C ARG A 55 4.91 -2.71 -9.50
N GLU A 56 3.96 -2.96 -8.61
CA GLU A 56 3.50 -4.32 -8.31
C GLU A 56 2.72 -4.92 -9.48
N GLN A 57 1.95 -4.12 -10.22
CA GLN A 57 1.33 -4.55 -11.48
C GLN A 57 2.38 -5.04 -12.47
N ARG A 58 3.40 -4.22 -12.71
CA ARG A 58 4.50 -4.57 -13.60
C ARG A 58 5.26 -5.80 -13.13
N ARG A 59 5.52 -5.93 -11.82
CA ARG A 59 6.18 -7.11 -11.24
C ARG A 59 5.37 -8.38 -11.53
N LEU A 60 4.07 -8.36 -11.24
CA LEU A 60 3.17 -9.50 -11.47
C LEU A 60 3.06 -9.86 -12.96
N GLU A 61 2.99 -8.87 -13.85
CA GLU A 61 2.98 -9.12 -15.29
C GLU A 61 4.26 -9.78 -15.81
N LEU A 62 5.42 -9.45 -15.22
CA LEU A 62 6.71 -10.05 -15.58
C LEU A 62 6.88 -11.45 -15.00
N GLU A 63 6.35 -11.72 -13.81
CA GLU A 63 6.38 -13.04 -13.18
C GLU A 63 5.43 -14.05 -13.86
N HIS A 64 4.37 -13.54 -14.51
CA HIS A 64 3.32 -14.35 -15.13
C HIS A 64 3.12 -14.01 -16.64
N PRO A 65 4.16 -14.14 -17.49
CA PRO A 65 4.16 -13.60 -18.84
C PRO A 65 3.13 -14.25 -19.79
N ASN A 66 2.73 -15.49 -19.51
CA ASN A 66 1.83 -16.27 -20.35
C ASN A 66 0.36 -16.20 -19.90
N GLU A 67 0.09 -15.64 -18.72
CA GLU A 67 -1.26 -15.52 -18.18
C GLU A 67 -1.81 -14.11 -18.39
N ASP A 68 -3.04 -14.05 -18.87
CA ASP A 68 -3.81 -12.84 -18.84
C ASP A 68 -4.52 -12.66 -17.48
N ASN A 69 -4.96 -11.42 -17.23
CA ASN A 69 -5.81 -11.09 -16.09
C ASN A 69 -5.21 -11.46 -14.72
N VAL A 70 -3.88 -11.40 -14.61
CA VAL A 70 -3.13 -11.59 -13.36
C VAL A 70 -3.48 -10.49 -12.37
N VAL A 71 -3.54 -9.24 -12.86
CA VAL A 71 -4.15 -8.11 -12.15
C VAL A 71 -5.46 -7.76 -12.83
N ARG A 72 -6.54 -7.68 -12.04
CA ARG A 72 -7.86 -7.24 -12.51
C ARG A 72 -8.24 -5.94 -11.82
N CYS A 73 -8.42 -4.87 -12.59
CA CYS A 73 -8.84 -3.57 -12.09
C CYS A 73 -10.35 -3.36 -12.27
N LYS A 74 -11.03 -2.89 -11.22
CA LYS A 74 -12.44 -2.53 -11.28
C LYS A 74 -12.56 -1.13 -11.88
N LYS A 75 -13.19 -1.04 -13.05
CA LYS A 75 -13.47 0.25 -13.70
C LYS A 75 -14.43 1.04 -12.81
N GLU A 76 -14.08 2.29 -12.52
CA GLU A 76 -14.97 3.24 -11.91
C GLU A 76 -15.65 4.01 -13.06
N TRP A 77 -16.99 4.01 -13.09
CA TRP A 77 -17.71 4.80 -14.09
C TRP A 77 -17.57 6.28 -13.72
N HIS A 78 -16.72 6.99 -14.47
CA HIS A 78 -16.67 8.44 -14.49
C HIS A 78 -16.85 8.93 -15.92
N GLU A 79 -17.32 10.16 -16.08
CA GLU A 79 -17.19 10.86 -17.35
C GLU A 79 -15.72 10.89 -17.76
N PRO A 80 -15.40 10.71 -19.05
CA PRO A 80 -14.02 10.70 -19.51
C PRO A 80 -13.27 11.96 -19.08
N VAL A 81 -12.24 11.80 -18.24
CA VAL A 81 -11.33 12.90 -17.92
C VAL A 81 -10.40 13.07 -19.11
N VAL A 82 -10.44 14.26 -19.70
CA VAL A 82 -9.59 14.68 -20.80
C VAL A 82 -8.24 15.10 -20.23
N VAL A 83 -7.21 14.28 -20.44
CA VAL A 83 -5.83 14.63 -20.09
C VAL A 83 -5.06 15.12 -21.30
N ALA A 84 -4.35 16.22 -21.11
CA ALA A 84 -3.43 16.82 -22.06
C ALA A 84 -2.10 16.06 -22.08
N VAL A 85 -1.81 15.34 -23.17
CA VAL A 85 -0.51 14.65 -23.32
C VAL A 85 0.44 15.50 -24.18
N PRO A 86 1.65 15.85 -23.69
CA PRO A 86 2.66 16.57 -24.48
C PRO A 86 3.27 15.69 -25.59
N LYS A 87 3.57 16.27 -26.75
CA LYS A 87 4.14 15.60 -27.95
C LYS A 87 5.47 14.85 -27.75
N SER A 88 6.16 15.00 -26.61
CA SER A 88 7.41 14.29 -26.27
C SER A 88 7.76 14.43 -24.78
N GLY A 89 8.53 13.48 -24.24
CA GLY A 89 9.00 13.51 -22.84
C GLY A 89 9.82 14.75 -22.45
N TRP A 90 10.45 15.42 -23.43
CA TRP A 90 11.14 16.70 -23.23
C TRP A 90 10.18 17.89 -23.02
N LEU A 91 8.93 17.80 -23.50
CA LEU A 91 7.91 18.84 -23.36
C LEU A 91 7.20 18.81 -22.00
N ALA A 92 7.24 17.68 -21.26
CA ALA A 92 6.78 17.63 -19.87
C ALA A 92 7.58 18.58 -18.96
N VAL A 93 8.88 18.74 -19.24
CA VAL A 93 9.77 19.69 -18.55
C VAL A 93 9.37 21.15 -18.83
N LYS A 94 8.90 21.46 -20.05
CA LYS A 94 8.44 22.81 -20.41
C LYS A 94 7.14 23.22 -19.71
N SER A 95 6.24 22.27 -19.46
CA SER A 95 5.04 22.50 -18.63
C SER A 95 5.41 22.87 -17.19
N TRP A 96 6.37 22.16 -16.60
CA TRP A 96 6.92 22.46 -15.27
C TRP A 96 7.59 23.85 -15.20
N LEU A 97 8.09 24.34 -16.34
CA LEU A 97 8.73 25.66 -16.49
C LEU A 97 7.79 26.77 -16.99
N GLY A 98 6.48 26.52 -17.09
CA GLY A 98 5.47 27.55 -17.42
C GLY A 98 5.38 27.95 -18.90
N TYR A 99 5.92 27.16 -19.82
CA TYR A 99 5.77 27.42 -21.26
C TYR A 99 4.48 26.79 -21.82
N PRO A 100 3.81 27.42 -22.81
CA PRO A 100 2.63 26.87 -23.45
C PRO A 100 2.96 25.55 -24.19
N VAL A 101 2.20 24.49 -23.89
CA VAL A 101 2.34 23.16 -24.51
C VAL A 101 1.25 22.98 -25.56
N GLU A 102 1.65 22.61 -26.78
CA GLU A 102 0.74 22.32 -27.88
C GLU A 102 0.17 20.90 -27.71
N LEU A 103 -1.16 20.79 -27.59
CA LEU A 103 -1.89 19.54 -27.31
C LEU A 103 -1.96 18.65 -28.56
N GLU A 104 -1.71 17.34 -28.42
CA GLU A 104 -1.75 16.39 -29.53
C GLU A 104 -3.03 15.54 -29.58
N ARG A 105 -3.55 15.12 -28.41
CA ARG A 105 -4.76 14.28 -28.34
C ARG A 105 -5.44 14.40 -26.97
N LEU A 106 -6.77 14.29 -26.96
CA LEU A 106 -7.56 14.07 -25.74
C LEU A 106 -7.58 12.56 -25.48
N GLU A 107 -6.94 12.11 -24.40
CA GLU A 107 -7.04 10.72 -23.95
C GLU A 107 -8.08 10.61 -22.84
N HIS A 108 -8.91 9.55 -22.91
CA HIS A 108 -9.81 9.18 -21.83
C HIS A 108 -9.02 8.43 -20.75
N ALA A 109 -8.69 9.10 -19.65
CA ALA A 109 -8.10 8.42 -18.51
C ALA A 109 -9.18 7.54 -17.84
N THR A 110 -9.00 6.22 -17.88
CA THR A 110 -9.88 5.30 -17.15
C THR A 110 -9.51 5.35 -15.68
N LYS A 111 -10.40 5.88 -14.84
CA LYS A 111 -10.24 5.83 -13.38
C LYS A 111 -10.67 4.44 -12.88
N TYR A 112 -9.84 3.82 -12.05
CA TYR A 112 -10.14 2.53 -11.44
C TYR A 112 -10.38 2.73 -9.94
N SER A 113 -11.38 2.04 -9.39
CA SER A 113 -11.68 2.07 -7.95
C SER A 113 -10.75 1.16 -7.14
N GLY A 114 -9.96 0.32 -7.82
CA GLY A 114 -8.95 -0.54 -7.23
C GLY A 114 -8.63 -1.74 -8.11
N CYS A 115 -7.42 -2.28 -7.94
CA CYS A 115 -6.93 -3.45 -8.65
C CYS A 115 -6.68 -4.61 -7.68
N TYR A 116 -6.82 -5.83 -8.18
CA TYR A 116 -6.82 -7.05 -7.38
C TYR A 116 -6.08 -8.18 -8.10
N VAL A 117 -5.23 -8.91 -7.39
CA VAL A 117 -4.57 -10.12 -7.87
C VAL A 117 -5.62 -11.20 -8.15
N LYS A 118 -5.67 -11.67 -9.39
CA LYS A 118 -6.69 -12.58 -9.96
C LYS A 118 -8.13 -12.16 -9.65
N GLY A 119 -8.37 -10.86 -9.41
CA GLY A 119 -9.69 -10.34 -9.01
C GLY A 119 -10.11 -10.66 -7.57
N ARG A 120 -9.16 -11.07 -6.70
CA ARG A 120 -9.45 -11.58 -5.35
C ARG A 120 -8.89 -10.70 -4.22
N LEU A 121 -7.60 -10.38 -4.27
CA LEU A 121 -6.88 -9.76 -3.15
C LEU A 121 -6.17 -8.48 -3.60
N GLN A 122 -6.22 -7.40 -2.81
CA GLN A 122 -5.48 -6.16 -3.12
C GLN A 122 -4.00 -6.25 -2.69
N PRO A 123 -3.66 -6.72 -1.48
CA PRO A 123 -2.27 -7.00 -1.14
C PRO A 123 -1.63 -7.98 -2.12
N THR A 124 -0.46 -7.61 -2.64
CA THR A 124 0.36 -8.49 -3.49
C THR A 124 1.37 -9.30 -2.69
N ARG A 125 1.49 -8.99 -1.40
CA ARG A 125 2.22 -9.76 -0.41
C ARG A 125 1.38 -9.94 0.84
N SER A 126 1.32 -11.15 1.38
CA SER A 126 0.60 -11.46 2.62
C SER A 126 1.07 -12.78 3.21
N PHE A 127 0.83 -13.00 4.50
CA PHE A 127 0.84 -14.32 5.10
C PHE A 127 -0.53 -15.00 4.89
N GLY A 128 -0.58 -16.32 4.82
CA GLY A 128 -1.83 -17.05 4.52
C GLY A 128 -2.20 -16.99 3.03
N ASP A 129 -3.49 -16.80 2.71
CA ASP A 129 -4.00 -16.69 1.33
C ASP A 129 -3.50 -17.81 0.39
N PHE A 130 -3.44 -19.03 0.91
CA PHE A 130 -2.77 -20.15 0.25
C PHE A 130 -3.34 -20.50 -1.13
N TYR A 131 -4.62 -20.21 -1.37
CA TYR A 131 -5.28 -20.41 -2.66
C TYR A 131 -4.70 -19.55 -3.80
N LEU A 132 -3.88 -18.53 -3.49
CA LEU A 132 -3.12 -17.72 -4.45
C LEU A 132 -1.65 -18.13 -4.54
N LYS A 133 -1.19 -19.12 -3.77
CA LYS A 133 0.23 -19.50 -3.65
C LYS A 133 0.55 -20.89 -4.17
N SER A 134 -0.39 -21.82 -4.11
CA SER A 134 -0.16 -23.20 -4.55
C SER A 134 -1.43 -23.84 -5.11
N ALA A 135 -1.26 -24.65 -6.14
CA ALA A 135 -2.32 -25.45 -6.75
C ALA A 135 -2.97 -26.44 -5.76
N GLU A 136 -2.22 -26.87 -4.74
CA GLU A 136 -2.73 -27.76 -3.67
C GLU A 136 -3.95 -27.15 -2.95
N PHE A 137 -3.96 -25.82 -2.79
CA PHE A 137 -5.00 -25.10 -2.06
C PHE A 137 -6.04 -24.46 -2.98
N LEU A 138 -6.01 -24.76 -4.28
CA LEU A 138 -6.93 -24.19 -5.25
C LEU A 138 -8.35 -24.74 -5.12
N TYR A 139 -8.51 -26.00 -4.68
CA TYR A 139 -9.80 -26.66 -4.60
C TYR A 139 -10.56 -26.33 -3.31
N ASN A 140 -11.77 -25.79 -3.43
CA ASN A 140 -12.64 -25.55 -2.29
C ASN A 140 -13.54 -26.76 -2.03
N HIS A 141 -13.18 -27.56 -1.03
CA HIS A 141 -13.97 -28.72 -0.60
C HIS A 141 -15.38 -28.38 -0.10
N THR A 142 -15.65 -27.15 0.34
CA THR A 142 -16.99 -26.74 0.81
C THR A 142 -17.92 -26.40 -0.34
N SER A 143 -17.42 -25.74 -1.39
CA SER A 143 -18.25 -25.40 -2.56
C SER A 143 -18.17 -26.41 -3.71
N GLY A 144 -17.27 -27.39 -3.62
CA GLY A 144 -17.00 -28.36 -4.68
C GLY A 144 -16.41 -27.75 -5.96
N ARG A 145 -15.76 -26.57 -5.86
CA ARG A 145 -15.26 -25.78 -7.00
C ARG A 145 -13.89 -25.19 -6.69
N ASN A 146 -13.13 -24.80 -7.71
CA ASN A 146 -11.87 -24.09 -7.51
C ASN A 146 -12.10 -22.63 -7.05
N PHE A 147 -11.17 -22.10 -6.25
CA PHE A 147 -11.19 -20.70 -5.83
C PHE A 147 -10.88 -19.74 -6.98
N LEU A 148 -10.04 -20.14 -7.93
CA LEU A 148 -9.75 -19.40 -9.14
C LEU A 148 -10.37 -20.11 -10.36
N PRO A 149 -10.89 -19.36 -11.34
CA PRO A 149 -11.21 -19.94 -12.64
C PRO A 149 -9.91 -20.39 -13.34
N PRO A 150 -9.99 -21.27 -14.36
CA PRO A 150 -8.86 -21.58 -15.21
C PRO A 150 -8.20 -20.29 -15.75
N PRO A 151 -6.87 -20.24 -15.85
CA PRO A 151 -6.19 -19.07 -16.38
C PRO A 151 -6.45 -18.92 -17.89
N GLU A 152 -6.37 -17.68 -18.34
CA GLU A 152 -6.58 -17.30 -19.73
C GLU A 152 -5.21 -17.00 -20.36
N ALA A 153 -4.98 -17.44 -21.60
CA ALA A 153 -3.70 -17.21 -22.28
C ALA A 153 -3.61 -15.77 -22.80
N LYS A 154 -2.48 -15.10 -22.51
CA LYS A 154 -2.26 -13.72 -22.95
C LYS A 154 -2.19 -13.63 -24.48
N GLY A 155 -3.05 -12.80 -25.08
CA GLY A 155 -3.02 -12.51 -26.52
C GLY A 155 -3.56 -13.60 -27.45
N SER A 156 -4.23 -14.64 -26.93
CA SER A 156 -4.82 -15.67 -27.78
C SER A 156 -6.26 -15.32 -28.18
N ALA A 157 -6.49 -15.14 -29.49
CA ALA A 157 -7.84 -15.03 -30.04
C ALA A 157 -8.57 -16.39 -30.06
N HIS A 158 -7.87 -17.49 -29.81
CA HIS A 158 -8.41 -18.85 -29.90
C HIS A 158 -8.20 -19.58 -28.57
N ALA A 159 -9.16 -20.39 -28.15
CA ALA A 159 -9.01 -21.19 -26.94
C ALA A 159 -7.78 -22.12 -27.10
N PRO A 160 -6.87 -22.18 -26.11
CA PRO A 160 -5.74 -23.09 -26.18
C PRO A 160 -6.22 -24.55 -26.25
N THR A 161 -5.47 -25.39 -26.98
CA THR A 161 -5.81 -26.80 -27.23
C THR A 161 -5.78 -27.62 -25.94
N GLU A 162 -5.00 -27.18 -24.96
CA GLU A 162 -4.92 -27.74 -23.61
C GLU A 162 -5.19 -26.65 -22.56
N PRO A 163 -5.82 -26.98 -21.43
CA PRO A 163 -6.10 -26.00 -20.39
C PRO A 163 -4.79 -25.47 -19.80
N LEU A 164 -4.60 -24.15 -19.90
CA LEU A 164 -3.47 -23.46 -19.29
C LEU A 164 -3.47 -23.72 -17.78
N GLN A 165 -2.30 -24.02 -17.23
CA GLN A 165 -2.13 -24.22 -15.80
C GLN A 165 -1.79 -22.90 -15.11
N HIS A 166 -2.22 -22.77 -13.86
CA HIS A 166 -1.87 -21.63 -13.03
C HIS A 166 -0.35 -21.59 -12.77
N SER A 167 0.25 -20.43 -12.97
CA SER A 167 1.67 -20.12 -12.79
C SER A 167 1.98 -19.66 -11.37
N PHE A 168 1.36 -20.27 -10.36
CA PHE A 168 1.59 -19.99 -8.95
C PHE A 168 3.08 -19.86 -8.59
N PRO A 169 3.43 -19.06 -7.56
CA PRO A 169 2.56 -18.27 -6.70
C PRO A 169 2.21 -16.88 -7.30
N TYR A 170 1.00 -16.37 -7.09
CA TYR A 170 0.58 -15.02 -7.52
C TYR A 170 0.86 -13.92 -6.50
N ILE A 171 1.09 -14.30 -5.24
CA ILE A 171 1.48 -13.40 -4.14
C ILE A 171 2.56 -14.08 -3.32
N THR A 172 3.40 -13.30 -2.64
CA THR A 172 4.47 -13.82 -1.79
C THR A 172 4.26 -13.47 -0.31
N SER A 173 4.86 -14.24 0.59
CA SER A 173 4.99 -13.87 2.02
C SER A 173 6.34 -13.21 2.33
N GLU A 174 7.19 -13.02 1.32
CA GLU A 174 8.53 -12.47 1.49
C GLU A 174 8.46 -10.95 1.72
N PRO A 175 8.88 -10.47 2.91
CA PRO A 175 8.83 -9.05 3.21
C PRO A 175 9.92 -8.29 2.46
N GLU A 176 9.61 -7.06 2.03
CA GLU A 176 10.62 -6.08 1.65
C GLU A 176 11.24 -5.48 2.91
N VAL A 177 12.57 -5.47 2.98
CA VAL A 177 13.31 -4.98 4.15
C VAL A 177 14.05 -3.70 3.80
N MET A 178 13.76 -2.64 4.54
CA MET A 178 14.42 -1.34 4.44
C MET A 178 15.16 -1.02 5.74
N VAL A 179 16.32 -0.37 5.64
CA VAL A 179 17.14 0.01 6.79
C VAL A 179 17.48 1.50 6.71
N TYR A 180 17.19 2.23 7.78
CA TYR A 180 17.45 3.66 7.89
C TYR A 180 18.38 3.94 9.08
N PRO A 181 19.33 4.87 8.96
CA PRO A 181 20.09 5.36 10.10
C PRO A 181 19.15 6.11 11.05
N ARG A 182 19.35 5.91 12.35
CA ARG A 182 18.63 6.63 13.39
C ARG A 182 19.32 7.95 13.69
N HIS A 183 18.53 8.99 13.92
CA HIS A 183 19.00 10.31 14.30
C HIS A 183 18.38 10.79 15.62
N GLU A 184 19.01 11.76 16.27
CA GLU A 184 18.54 12.33 17.54
C GLU A 184 17.27 13.19 17.38
N ASP A 185 17.01 13.67 16.16
CA ASP A 185 15.82 14.44 15.79
C ASP A 185 14.62 13.57 15.40
N ASP A 186 14.76 12.23 15.38
CA ASP A 186 13.65 11.29 15.18
C ASP A 186 12.71 11.30 16.40
N LYS A 187 11.44 11.70 16.22
CA LYS A 187 10.49 11.90 17.34
C LYS A 187 9.51 10.75 17.50
N PHE A 188 8.88 10.33 16.42
CA PHE A 188 7.91 9.24 16.47
C PHE A 188 7.72 8.58 15.11
N ILE A 189 7.20 7.35 15.11
CA ILE A 189 6.78 6.62 13.91
C ILE A 189 5.30 6.28 14.03
N VAL A 190 4.55 6.56 12.98
CA VAL A 190 3.13 6.20 12.83
C VAL A 190 3.05 4.92 12.00
N LEU A 191 2.44 3.87 12.55
CA LEU A 191 2.09 2.66 11.80
C LEU A 191 0.58 2.61 11.64
N GLY A 192 0.13 2.28 10.43
CA GLY A 192 -1.27 2.09 10.11
C GLY A 192 -1.47 1.02 9.05
N SER A 193 -2.66 0.43 9.02
CA SER A 193 -3.14 -0.32 7.85
C SER A 193 -3.74 0.64 6.82
N ASP A 194 -4.13 0.10 5.67
CA ASP A 194 -4.95 0.77 4.65
C ASP A 194 -6.13 1.59 5.21
N GLY A 195 -6.83 1.10 6.24
CA GLY A 195 -7.92 1.84 6.89
C GLY A 195 -7.56 3.25 7.36
N LEU A 196 -6.31 3.48 7.78
CA LEU A 196 -5.79 4.81 8.07
C LEU A 196 -5.34 5.53 6.80
N TRP A 197 -4.48 4.87 6.02
CA TRP A 197 -3.73 5.51 4.92
C TRP A 197 -4.55 5.77 3.65
N ASP A 198 -5.71 5.13 3.51
CA ASP A 198 -6.67 5.40 2.42
C ASP A 198 -7.35 6.77 2.60
N ASN A 199 -7.36 7.32 3.81
CA ASN A 199 -8.11 8.53 4.16
C ASN A 199 -7.22 9.67 4.67
N VAL A 200 -5.93 9.43 4.90
CA VAL A 200 -5.03 10.38 5.57
C VAL A 200 -3.67 10.36 4.90
N THR A 201 -3.17 11.54 4.54
CA THR A 201 -1.80 11.73 4.02
C THR A 201 -0.74 11.60 5.11
N ASP A 202 0.52 11.39 4.72
CA ASP A 202 1.64 11.26 5.65
C ASP A 202 1.79 12.50 6.54
N GLU A 203 1.64 13.68 5.94
CA GLU A 203 1.73 14.98 6.59
C GLU A 203 0.55 15.24 7.54
N GLU A 204 -0.66 14.83 7.17
CA GLU A 204 -1.84 14.97 8.04
C GLU A 204 -1.71 14.08 9.28
N ALA A 205 -1.29 12.82 9.10
CA ALA A 205 -1.07 11.87 10.18
C ALA A 205 0.01 12.38 11.15
N VAL A 206 1.17 12.78 10.61
CA VAL A 206 2.27 13.38 11.38
C VAL A 206 1.82 14.66 12.08
N GLY A 207 1.13 15.55 11.38
CA GLY A 207 0.64 16.82 11.92
C GLY A 207 -0.34 16.61 13.07
N PHE A 208 -1.20 15.60 12.98
CA PHE A 208 -2.11 15.21 14.06
C PHE A 208 -1.36 14.67 15.28
N VAL A 209 -0.47 13.68 15.09
CA VAL A 209 0.29 13.08 16.18
C VAL A 209 1.21 14.11 16.86
N ARG A 210 1.82 15.01 16.08
CA ARG A 210 2.63 16.13 16.59
C ARG A 210 1.83 17.02 17.55
N ARG A 211 0.62 17.42 17.19
CA ARG A 211 -0.26 18.25 18.05
C ARG A 211 -0.62 17.57 19.37
N LEU A 212 -0.64 16.23 19.40
CA LEU A 212 -0.92 15.46 20.61
C LEU A 212 0.31 15.27 21.51
N LEU A 213 1.50 15.12 20.90
CA LEU A 213 2.70 14.70 21.62
C LEU A 213 3.67 15.83 21.98
N LEU A 214 3.64 16.95 21.25
CA LEU A 214 4.60 18.04 21.40
C LEU A 214 3.90 19.30 21.95
N PRO A 215 4.50 20.01 22.93
CA PRO A 215 3.99 21.29 23.42
C PRO A 215 3.80 22.29 22.29
N ALA A 216 2.78 23.13 22.41
CA ALA A 216 2.49 24.18 21.44
C ALA A 216 3.53 25.31 21.54
N ASP A 217 4.73 25.12 20.98
CA ASP A 217 5.70 26.19 20.71
C ASP A 217 6.78 25.74 19.72
N SER A 218 6.68 26.22 18.46
CA SER A 218 7.79 26.57 17.54
C SER A 218 7.31 26.70 16.08
N GLY A 219 6.82 27.89 15.71
CA GLY A 219 7.21 28.57 14.47
C GLY A 219 6.93 27.93 13.10
N TRP A 220 5.86 27.17 12.88
CA TRP A 220 5.40 26.86 11.51
C TRP A 220 4.38 27.92 11.04
N SER A 221 4.74 28.77 10.08
CA SER A 221 3.75 29.54 9.32
C SER A 221 3.15 28.64 8.24
N ALA A 222 1.86 28.34 8.39
CA ALA A 222 1.10 27.63 7.38
C ALA A 222 0.85 28.55 6.18
N ASN A 223 1.83 28.67 5.29
CA ASN A 223 1.62 29.25 3.96
C ASN A 223 1.54 28.12 2.92
N SER A 224 0.41 27.42 2.91
CA SER A 224 -0.30 26.99 1.69
C SER A 224 -1.50 26.15 2.12
N GLU A 225 -2.69 26.69 1.82
CA GLU A 225 -3.98 26.01 1.75
C GLU A 225 -4.32 25.01 2.88
N SER A 226 -5.13 25.49 3.82
CA SER A 226 -5.92 24.63 4.70
C SER A 226 -6.60 23.51 3.90
N PRO A 227 -6.34 22.22 4.19
CA PRO A 227 -7.19 21.14 3.69
C PRO A 227 -8.60 21.44 4.15
N GLN A 228 -9.48 21.64 3.18
CA GLN A 228 -10.88 21.96 3.38
C GLN A 228 -11.49 20.88 4.27
N ARG A 229 -11.76 21.22 5.53
CA ARG A 229 -12.99 20.92 6.25
C ARG A 229 -13.62 19.54 5.94
N PHE A 230 -12.82 18.46 5.96
CA PHE A 230 -13.31 17.10 6.11
C PHE A 230 -13.04 16.68 7.56
N ASP A 231 -14.13 16.60 8.31
CA ASP A 231 -14.29 16.16 9.70
C ASP A 231 -13.01 15.82 10.49
N ALA A 232 -12.46 16.84 11.14
CA ALA A 232 -11.66 16.68 12.37
C ALA A 232 -12.39 15.84 13.45
N PHE A 233 -13.69 15.61 13.29
CA PHE A 233 -14.51 14.71 14.10
C PHE A 233 -14.29 13.22 13.78
N HIS A 234 -14.13 12.82 12.52
CA HIS A 234 -13.95 11.42 12.12
C HIS A 234 -12.51 10.95 12.36
N ILE A 235 -11.51 11.71 11.90
CA ILE A 235 -10.09 11.46 12.20
C ILE A 235 -9.83 11.56 13.71
N GLY A 236 -10.44 12.56 14.36
CA GLY A 236 -10.37 12.73 15.81
C GLY A 236 -10.96 11.55 16.57
N THR A 237 -12.03 10.91 16.09
CA THR A 237 -12.63 9.73 16.74
C THR A 237 -11.79 8.46 16.49
N PHE A 238 -11.30 8.27 15.26
CA PHE A 238 -10.45 7.14 14.89
C PHE A 238 -9.11 7.16 15.65
N LEU A 239 -8.46 8.32 15.73
CA LEU A 239 -7.18 8.50 16.42
C LEU A 239 -7.33 8.70 17.95
N LYS A 240 -8.49 9.14 18.48
CA LYS A 240 -8.74 9.20 19.95
C LYS A 240 -8.91 7.81 20.58
N LEU A 241 -9.29 6.80 19.80
CA LEU A 241 -9.47 5.44 20.28
C LEU A 241 -8.13 4.68 20.38
N SER A 242 -7.14 5.07 19.60
CA SER A 242 -5.77 4.56 19.68
C SER A 242 -4.98 5.23 20.81
N LYS A 243 -4.90 4.55 21.96
CA LYS A 243 -4.19 5.02 23.17
C LYS A 243 -2.82 4.35 23.43
N LYS A 244 -2.33 3.49 22.53
CA LYS A 244 -1.08 2.77 22.77
C LYS A 244 0.11 3.51 22.18
N ILE A 245 0.62 4.47 22.93
CA ILE A 245 1.93 5.08 22.72
C ILE A 245 2.96 4.19 23.40
N PHE A 246 3.87 3.59 22.62
CA PHE A 246 5.00 2.83 23.18
C PHE A 246 6.26 3.69 23.17
N SER A 247 6.91 3.81 24.32
CA SER A 247 8.26 4.39 24.42
C SER A 247 9.27 3.26 24.25
N THR A 248 10.10 3.33 23.22
CA THR A 248 11.33 2.53 23.19
C THR A 248 12.33 3.11 24.21
N SER A 249 13.31 2.33 24.69
CA SER A 249 14.34 2.76 25.64
C SER A 249 15.29 3.85 25.10
N GLY A 250 15.01 4.38 23.91
CA GLY A 250 15.59 5.63 23.41
C GLY A 250 14.57 6.38 22.53
N ALA A 251 13.94 7.40 23.12
CA ALA A 251 13.27 8.56 22.49
C ALA A 251 12.13 8.37 21.46
N VAL A 252 12.12 7.32 20.63
CA VAL A 252 11.11 7.17 19.57
C VAL A 252 9.83 6.59 20.15
N LYS A 253 8.74 7.35 20.03
CA LYS A 253 7.38 6.90 20.35
C LYS A 253 6.76 6.21 19.14
N ILE A 254 6.14 5.06 19.35
CA ILE A 254 5.40 4.34 18.30
C ILE A 254 3.91 4.60 18.51
N TRP A 255 3.23 5.09 17.47
CA TRP A 255 1.79 5.26 17.43
C TRP A 255 1.17 4.18 16.54
N LEU A 256 0.24 3.40 17.10
CA LEU A 256 -0.37 2.25 16.43
C LEU A 256 -1.86 2.46 16.24
N ASP A 257 -2.36 2.14 15.06
CA ASP A 257 -3.78 1.83 14.90
C ASP A 257 -4.16 0.48 15.56
N HIS A 258 -5.44 0.23 15.81
CA HIS A 258 -6.00 -0.84 16.68
C HIS A 258 -5.62 -2.29 16.32
N ILE A 259 -4.93 -2.53 15.22
CA ILE A 259 -4.70 -3.86 14.63
C ILE A 259 -3.32 -4.45 14.98
N PHE A 260 -2.40 -3.67 15.56
CA PHE A 260 -1.02 -4.11 15.78
C PHE A 260 -0.78 -4.80 17.13
N LYS A 261 -0.14 -5.98 17.10
CA LYS A 261 0.41 -6.66 18.28
C LYS A 261 1.93 -6.45 18.32
N VAL A 262 2.41 -5.66 19.29
CA VAL A 262 3.85 -5.48 19.53
C VAL A 262 4.33 -6.51 20.54
N THR A 263 5.37 -7.25 20.19
CA THR A 263 6.17 -8.01 21.15
C THR A 263 7.42 -7.20 21.46
N THR A 264 7.50 -6.67 22.68
CA THR A 264 8.78 -6.20 23.21
C THR A 264 9.38 -7.39 23.94
N ASN A 265 10.47 -7.96 23.44
CA ASN A 265 11.30 -8.82 24.27
C ASN A 265 12.57 -8.05 24.60
N PRO A 266 12.83 -7.78 25.89
CA PRO A 266 14.10 -7.23 26.34
C PRO A 266 15.08 -8.38 26.52
N THR A 267 16.26 -8.27 25.89
CA THR A 267 17.57 -8.61 26.47
C THR A 267 18.65 -8.09 25.53
#